data_AF-A0A374PA82-F1
#
_entry.id   AF-A0A374PA82-F1
#
_cell.length_a   1.000
_cell.length_b   1.000
_cell.length_c   1.000
_cell.angle_alpha   90.00
_cell.angle_beta   90.00
_cell.angle_gamma   90.00
#
_symmetry.space_group_name_H-M   'P 1'
#
loop_
_entity.id
_entity.type
_entity.pdbx_description
1 polymer ?
#
loop_
_entity_poly.entity_id
_entity_poly.type
_entity_poly.pdbx_seq_one_letter_code
_entity_poly.pdbx_strand_id
1 'polypeptide(L)'
;MHPDGVQISLSRYEFFTLCFLAGHQGWVFSKEQIYEFVRKEAGEHCVTAVTNIISQIRRKLKQENPNGGYIRTVDGRWRRHELFWPASASGKAKTG
;
A
#
# COMPACT_ATOMS: atom_id res chain seq x y z
N MET A 1 10.25 -12.36 -3.80
CA MET A 1 10.77 -13.18 -2.68
C MET A 1 10.63 -12.34 -1.42
N HIS A 2 10.19 -12.89 -0.28
CA HIS A 2 10.28 -12.16 1.00
C HIS A 2 11.76 -11.93 1.35
N PRO A 3 12.14 -10.87 2.09
CA PRO A 3 13.54 -10.69 2.51
C PRO A 3 14.14 -11.89 3.24
N ASP A 4 13.31 -12.69 3.92
CA ASP A 4 13.73 -13.92 4.60
C ASP A 4 13.96 -15.11 3.63
N GLY A 5 13.94 -14.88 2.32
CA GLY A 5 14.09 -15.90 1.29
C GLY A 5 12.86 -16.79 1.07
N VAL A 6 11.76 -16.55 1.78
CA VAL A 6 10.53 -17.34 1.66
C VAL A 6 9.75 -16.95 0.39
N GLN A 7 9.33 -17.95 -0.37
CA GLN A 7 8.43 -17.76 -1.50
C GLN A 7 7.00 -17.53 -1.00
N ILE A 8 6.40 -16.42 -1.43
CA ILE A 8 5.03 -16.05 -1.07
C ILE A 8 4.13 -16.27 -2.27
N SER A 9 3.08 -17.07 -2.10
CA SER A 9 2.06 -17.28 -3.12
C SER A 9 1.00 -16.18 -3.05
N LEU A 10 0.88 -15.39 -4.13
CA LEU A 10 -0.08 -14.31 -4.27
C LEU A 10 -1.13 -14.68 -5.32
N SER A 11 -2.39 -14.31 -5.07
CA SER A 11 -3.42 -14.34 -6.11
C SER A 11 -3.12 -13.28 -7.18
N ARG A 12 -3.76 -13.39 -8.34
CA ARG A 12 -3.63 -12.40 -9.42
C ARG A 12 -3.85 -10.97 -8.92
N TYR A 13 -4.91 -10.73 -8.15
CA TYR A 13 -5.25 -9.42 -7.66
C TYR A 13 -4.30 -8.93 -6.56
N GLU A 14 -3.86 -9.82 -5.67
CA GLU A 14 -2.85 -9.47 -4.66
C GLU A 14 -1.52 -9.06 -5.31
N PHE A 15 -1.09 -9.82 -6.33
CA PHE A 15 0.14 -9.52 -7.07
C PHE A 15 0.05 -8.18 -7.79
N PHE A 16 -1.00 -7.94 -8.58
CA PHE A 16 -1.17 -6.66 -9.27
C PHE A 16 -1.30 -5.48 -8.31
N THR A 17 -2.03 -5.64 -7.20
CA THR A 17 -2.12 -4.60 -6.16
C THR A 17 -0.75 -4.29 -5.58
N LEU A 18 0.03 -5.32 -5.25
CA LEU A 18 1.37 -5.13 -4.69
C LEU A 18 2.31 -4.45 -5.70
N CYS A 19 2.30 -4.87 -6.97
CA CYS A 19 3.08 -4.23 -8.03
C CYS A 19 2.69 -2.77 -8.24
N PHE A 20 1.39 -2.47 -8.24
CA PHE A 20 0.89 -1.10 -8.37
C PHE A 20 1.41 -0.19 -7.25
N LEU A 21 1.27 -0.63 -6.00
CA LEU A 21 1.74 0.14 -4.85
C LEU A 21 3.28 0.26 -4.83
N ALA A 22 4.00 -0.81 -5.17
CA ALA A 22 5.45 -0.81 -5.24
C ALA A 22 6.02 0.08 -6.35
N GLY A 23 5.27 0.29 -7.44
CA GLY A 23 5.63 1.25 -8.49
C GLY A 23 5.42 2.71 -8.09
N HIS A 24 4.68 2.96 -7.01
CA HIS A 24 4.31 4.31 -6.54
C HIS A 24 4.64 4.46 -5.04
N GLN A 25 5.88 4.16 -4.67
CA GLN A 25 6.32 4.26 -3.28
C GLN A 25 6.17 5.69 -2.74
N GLY A 26 5.58 5.83 -1.55
CA GLY A 26 5.30 7.13 -0.94
C GLY A 26 4.00 7.80 -1.42
N TRP A 27 3.32 7.23 -2.41
CA TRP A 27 2.03 7.76 -2.86
C TRP A 27 0.91 7.24 -1.98
N VAL A 28 -0.16 8.03 -1.92
CA VAL A 28 -1.36 7.64 -1.22
C VAL A 28 -2.52 7.53 -2.21
N PHE A 29 -3.18 6.39 -2.17
CA PHE A 29 -4.30 6.07 -3.04
C PHE A 29 -5.57 5.85 -2.21
N SER A 30 -6.70 6.28 -2.76
CA SER A 30 -8.00 5.86 -2.25
C SER A 30 -8.25 4.39 -2.59
N LYS A 31 -9.21 3.76 -1.89
CA LYS A 31 -9.55 2.35 -2.15
C LYS A 31 -10.14 2.18 -3.56
N GLU A 32 -10.88 3.18 -4.03
CA GLU A 32 -11.49 3.23 -5.35
C GLU A 32 -10.41 3.27 -6.45
N GLN A 33 -9.39 4.11 -6.29
CA GLN A 33 -8.27 4.20 -7.24
C GLN A 33 -7.51 2.86 -7.36
N ILE A 34 -7.26 2.20 -6.23
CA ILE A 34 -6.64 0.86 -6.23
C ILE A 34 -7.55 -0.14 -6.93
N TYR A 35 -8.86 -0.10 -6.65
CA TYR A 35 -9.84 -1.01 -7.26
C TYR A 35 -9.90 -0.86 -8.78
N GLU A 36 -10.02 0.37 -9.27
CA GLU A 36 -10.08 0.68 -10.70
C GLU A 36 -8.82 0.21 -11.43
N PHE A 37 -7.64 0.41 -10.84
CA PHE A 37 -6.39 -0.07 -11.44
C PHE A 37 -6.35 -1.60 -11.56
N VAL A 38 -6.77 -2.28 -10.49
CA VAL A 38 -6.64 -3.74 -10.36
C VAL A 38 -7.70 -4.49 -11.19
N ARG A 39 -8.94 -3.96 -11.25
CA ARG A 39 -10.06 -4.59 -11.96
C ARG A 39 -10.33 -4.00 -13.36
N LYS A 40 -9.83 -2.80 -13.66
CA LYS A 40 -10.14 -2.03 -14.89
C LYS A 40 -11.64 -1.74 -15.10
N GLU A 41 -12.42 -1.78 -14.03
CA GLU A 41 -13.87 -1.59 -14.04
C GLU A 41 -14.27 -0.74 -12.83
N ALA A 42 -15.29 0.11 -13.00
CA ALA A 42 -15.98 0.74 -11.87
C ALA A 42 -16.92 -0.29 -11.24
N GLY A 43 -16.93 -0.42 -9.91
CA GLY A 43 -17.72 -1.48 -9.28
C GLY A 43 -18.24 -1.13 -7.89
N GLU A 44 -19.44 -1.63 -7.61
CA GLU A 44 -20.01 -1.66 -6.28
C GLU A 44 -19.16 -2.55 -5.35
N HIS A 45 -19.13 -2.21 -4.06
CA HIS A 45 -18.31 -2.88 -3.04
C HIS A 45 -16.78 -2.81 -3.22
N CYS A 46 -16.27 -1.87 -4.01
CA CYS A 46 -14.83 -1.65 -4.24
C CYS A 46 -14.01 -1.52 -2.95
N VAL A 47 -14.54 -0.81 -1.96
CA VAL A 47 -13.92 -0.59 -0.63
C VAL A 47 -13.64 -1.90 0.09
N THR A 48 -14.63 -2.82 0.14
CA THR A 48 -14.50 -4.10 0.84
C THR A 48 -13.53 -5.02 0.11
N ALA A 49 -13.59 -5.06 -1.22
CA ALA A 49 -12.69 -5.86 -2.04
C ALA A 49 -11.22 -5.47 -1.82
N VAL A 50 -10.91 -4.18 -1.88
CA VAL A 50 -9.53 -3.68 -1.68
C VAL A 50 -9.07 -3.87 -0.24
N THR A 51 -9.94 -3.66 0.74
CA THR A 51 -9.62 -3.88 2.16
C THR A 51 -9.24 -5.35 2.39
N ASN A 52 -9.98 -6.28 1.77
CA ASN A 52 -9.68 -7.71 1.85
C ASN A 52 -8.35 -8.04 1.18
N ILE A 53 -8.09 -7.55 -0.04
CA ILE A 53 -6.83 -7.79 -0.74
C ILE A 53 -5.63 -7.29 0.09
N ILE A 54 -5.68 -6.06 0.60
CA ILE A 54 -4.58 -5.50 1.42
C ILE A 54 -4.37 -6.33 2.69
N SER A 55 -5.44 -6.74 3.35
CA SER A 55 -5.37 -7.58 4.57
C SER A 55 -4.70 -8.93 4.29
N GLN A 56 -5.02 -9.55 3.15
CA GLN A 56 -4.42 -10.81 2.73
C GLN A 56 -2.93 -10.65 2.40
N ILE A 57 -2.55 -9.59 1.68
CA ILE A 57 -1.15 -9.28 1.39
C ILE A 57 -0.36 -9.09 2.70
N ARG A 58 -0.86 -8.27 3.63
CA ARG A 58 -0.20 -8.05 4.93
C ARG A 58 0.03 -9.34 5.69
N ARG A 59 -1.00 -10.20 5.75
CA ARG A 59 -0.89 -11.50 6.43
C ARG A 59 0.19 -12.38 5.78
N LYS A 60 0.24 -12.42 4.45
CA LYS A 60 1.24 -13.20 3.69
C LYS A 60 2.66 -12.66 3.82
N LEU A 61 2.81 -11.34 3.92
CA LEU A 61 4.07 -10.66 4.20
C LEU A 61 4.44 -10.65 5.70
N LYS A 62 3.62 -11.26 6.57
CA LYS A 62 3.78 -11.20 8.03
C LYS A 62 3.90 -9.76 8.55
N GLN A 63 3.22 -8.82 7.91
CA GLN A 63 3.16 -7.43 8.33
C GLN A 63 2.06 -7.27 9.39
N GLU A 64 2.43 -7.37 10.67
CA GLU A 64 1.49 -7.28 11.79
C GLU A 64 1.03 -5.84 12.07
N ASN A 65 1.89 -4.85 11.86
CA ASN A 65 1.56 -3.45 12.05
C ASN A 65 0.98 -2.85 10.73
N PRO A 66 -0.29 -2.41 10.71
CA PRO A 66 -0.89 -1.80 9.51
C PRO A 66 -0.31 -0.43 9.14
N ASN A 67 0.36 0.24 10.08
CA ASN A 67 0.95 1.57 9.91
C ASN A 67 2.47 1.52 9.63
N GLY A 68 3.10 0.36 9.79
CA GLY A 68 4.50 0.08 9.51
C GLY A 68 4.69 -0.90 8.35
N GLY A 69 5.94 -1.15 7.94
CA GLY A 69 6.26 -2.13 6.90
C GLY A 69 6.01 -1.64 5.47
N TYR A 70 5.58 -2.55 4.59
CA TYR A 70 5.53 -2.34 3.14
C TYR A 70 4.28 -1.56 2.68
N ILE A 71 3.12 -1.86 3.27
CA ILE A 71 1.85 -1.22 2.90
C ILE A 71 1.30 -0.50 4.13
N ARG A 72 1.30 0.82 4.10
CA ARG A 72 0.76 1.67 5.16
C ARG A 72 -0.69 2.04 4.88
N THR A 73 -1.56 1.87 5.88
CA THR A 73 -2.88 2.53 5.87
C THR A 73 -2.71 3.92 6.46
N VAL A 74 -3.27 4.93 5.80
CA VAL A 74 -3.32 6.29 6.33
C VAL A 74 -4.77 6.70 6.58
N ASP A 75 -5.02 7.29 7.75
CA ASP A 75 -6.35 7.77 8.12
C ASP A 75 -6.73 8.98 7.27
N GLY A 76 -8.01 9.06 6.88
CA GLY A 76 -8.59 9.97 5.86
C GLY A 76 -8.48 11.49 6.11
N ARG A 77 -7.57 11.94 6.98
CA ARG A 77 -7.15 13.34 7.10
C ARG A 77 -6.13 13.76 6.03
N TRP A 78 -5.57 12.83 5.25
CA TRP A 78 -4.72 13.15 4.10
C TRP A 78 -5.61 13.63 2.93
N ARG A 79 -5.45 14.88 2.49
CA ARG A 79 -6.23 15.44 1.37
C ARG A 79 -5.50 15.25 0.05
N ARG A 80 -6.28 15.11 -1.03
CA ARG A 80 -5.90 14.99 -2.45
C ARG A 80 -4.89 16.05 -2.96
N HIS A 81 -4.64 17.13 -2.23
CA HIS A 81 -3.77 18.23 -2.67
C HIS A 81 -2.27 18.01 -2.39
N GLU A 82 -1.89 17.00 -1.62
CA GLU A 82 -0.47 16.68 -1.37
C GLU A 82 -0.13 15.30 -1.95
N LEU A 83 0.00 15.25 -3.27
CA LEU A 83 0.80 14.26 -3.98
C LEU A 83 2.29 14.51 -3.68
N PHE A 84 2.69 14.47 -2.41
CA PHE A 84 4.10 14.50 -2.02
C PHE A 84 4.25 14.00 -0.58
N TRP A 85 4.53 12.71 -0.40
CA TRP A 85 5.30 12.30 0.76
C TRP A 85 6.77 12.62 0.43
N PRO A 86 7.41 13.61 1.08
CA PRO A 86 8.82 13.85 0.81
C PRO A 86 9.60 12.61 1.24
N ALA A 87 10.25 11.98 0.27
CA ALA A 87 11.35 11.08 0.55
C ALA A 87 12.37 11.86 1.40
N SER A 88 12.79 11.23 2.51
CA SER A 88 13.78 11.69 3.49
C SER A 88 13.31 12.67 4.59
N ALA A 89 12.87 12.09 5.71
CA ALA A 89 13.37 12.55 7.01
C ALA A 89 14.62 11.71 7.35
N SER A 90 15.68 11.88 6.57
CA SER A 90 17.03 11.43 6.95
C SER A 90 17.70 12.62 7.64
N GLY A 91 18.31 12.37 8.80
CA GLY A 91 18.67 13.38 9.78
C GLY A 91 19.56 14.52 9.31
N LYS A 92 19.37 15.66 9.97
CA LYS A 92 20.36 16.70 10.33
C LYS A 92 19.75 17.45 11.52
N ALA A 93 20.44 17.98 12.51
CA ALA A 93 21.81 17.88 13.03
C ALA A 93 21.73 18.62 14.37
N LYS A 94 22.54 18.22 15.34
CA LYS A 94 22.86 19.05 16.52
C LYS A 94 23.29 20.44 16.06
N THR A 95 22.66 21.47 16.62
CA THR A 95 23.19 22.83 16.82
C THR A 95 22.41 23.33 18.05
N GLY A 96 22.99 23.87 19.10
CA GLY A 96 24.33 24.35 19.43
C GLY A 96 24.12 25.16 20.69
#